data_AF-A0A942A200-F1
#
_entry.id   AF-A0A942A200-F1
#
_cell.length_a   1.000
_cell.length_b   1.000
_cell.length_c   1.000
_cell.angle_alpha   90.00
_cell.angle_beta   90.00
_cell.angle_gamma   90.00
#
_symmetry.space_group_name_H-M   'P 1'
#
loop_
_entity.id
_entity.type
_entity.pdbx_description
1 polymer ?
#
loop_
_entity_poly.entity_id
_entity_poly.type
_entity_poly.pdbx_seq_one_letter_code
_entity_poly.pdbx_strand_id
1 'polypeptide(L)'
;MIKFWKRRHSPHAPPSPKRPEEPLTRAALAWLLAALALAVAPHAQELPVWLTVLFAGLVGWRGFIAFRDQALPPRWLLLIVAVLAGAGVLIDYRTLFGRDAGVALLTAMTACKLLESRATRDGVVLVFLGYLLVMSNLLYSQEIPRVAYLLAIIVAILTAQVLIHRQHAGLTALAPLRLAGRMALLAVPVMLILFVLFPRIPGPLWGLP
;
A
#
# COMPACT_ATOMS: atom_id res chain seq x y z
N MET A 1 -53.63 -16.88 -34.08
CA MET A 1 -52.16 -16.77 -34.15
C MET A 1 -51.65 -16.06 -32.89
N ILE A 2 -51.48 -16.75 -31.76
CA ILE A 2 -50.78 -16.23 -30.57
C ILE A 2 -50.05 -17.41 -29.91
N LYS A 3 -48.76 -17.55 -30.20
CA LYS A 3 -47.86 -18.54 -29.59
C LYS A 3 -47.50 -18.04 -28.19
N PHE A 4 -48.07 -18.66 -27.16
CA PHE A 4 -47.72 -18.39 -25.76
C PHE A 4 -46.23 -18.65 -25.53
N TRP A 5 -45.51 -17.57 -25.20
CA TRP A 5 -44.09 -17.58 -24.87
C TRP A 5 -43.91 -18.21 -23.48
N LYS A 6 -43.57 -19.51 -23.45
CA LYS A 6 -43.26 -20.25 -22.22
C LYS A 6 -41.92 -19.75 -21.68
N ARG A 7 -41.95 -18.80 -20.73
CA ARG A 7 -40.78 -18.34 -19.97
C ARG A 7 -40.12 -19.55 -19.30
N ARG A 8 -39.01 -20.03 -19.87
CA ARG A 8 -38.12 -20.98 -19.19
C ARG A 8 -37.65 -20.31 -17.91
N HIS A 9 -38.08 -20.83 -16.78
CA HIS A 9 -37.45 -20.53 -15.51
C HIS A 9 -36.05 -21.12 -15.58
N SER A 10 -35.05 -20.28 -15.82
CA SER A 10 -33.66 -20.69 -15.69
C SER A 10 -33.45 -21.18 -14.26
N PRO A 11 -32.95 -22.40 -14.05
CA PRO A 11 -32.59 -22.86 -12.72
C PRO A 11 -31.62 -21.85 -12.11
N HIS A 12 -31.88 -21.41 -10.87
CA HIS A 12 -30.93 -20.60 -10.12
C HIS A 12 -29.57 -21.29 -10.17
N ALA A 13 -28.60 -20.68 -10.85
CA ALA A 13 -27.23 -21.16 -10.83
C ALA A 13 -26.80 -21.24 -9.35
N PRO A 14 -26.22 -22.36 -8.89
CA PRO A 14 -25.74 -22.43 -7.52
C PRO A 14 -24.78 -21.26 -7.28
N PRO A 15 -24.79 -20.65 -6.08
CA PRO A 15 -23.86 -19.58 -5.77
C PRO A 15 -22.44 -20.07 -6.07
N SER A 16 -21.73 -19.32 -6.92
CA SER A 16 -20.35 -19.63 -7.29
C SER A 16 -19.56 -19.89 -6.00
N PRO A 17 -18.87 -21.04 -5.87
CA PRO A 17 -18.09 -21.33 -4.67
C PRO A 17 -17.12 -20.18 -4.46
N LYS A 18 -17.16 -19.56 -3.26
CA LYS A 18 -16.19 -18.55 -2.87
C LYS A 18 -14.81 -19.16 -3.06
N ARG A 19 -14.06 -18.69 -4.07
CA ARG A 19 -12.69 -19.16 -4.32
C ARG A 19 -11.91 -19.00 -3.00
N PRO A 20 -11.20 -20.05 -2.53
CA PRO A 20 -10.36 -19.92 -1.36
C PRO A 20 -9.47 -18.68 -1.53
N GLU A 21 -9.47 -17.78 -0.55
CA GLU A 21 -8.63 -16.58 -0.62
C GLU A 21 -7.17 -17.03 -0.60
N GLU A 22 -6.44 -16.72 -1.66
CA GLU A 22 -5.08 -17.22 -1.85
C GLU A 22 -4.11 -16.51 -0.89
N PRO A 23 -3.27 -17.25 -0.14
CA PRO A 23 -2.33 -16.66 0.80
C PRO A 23 -1.20 -15.90 0.08
N LEU A 24 -0.65 -14.89 0.75
CA LEU A 24 0.50 -14.16 0.25
C LEU A 24 1.76 -15.03 0.27
N THR A 25 2.44 -15.14 -0.88
CA THR A 25 3.78 -15.76 -0.96
C THR A 25 4.79 -14.97 -0.12
N ARG A 26 5.77 -15.66 0.48
CA ARG A 26 6.80 -15.03 1.32
C ARG A 26 7.59 -13.96 0.58
N ALA A 27 7.92 -14.21 -0.70
CA ALA A 27 8.62 -13.25 -1.54
C ALA A 27 7.80 -11.98 -1.77
N ALA A 28 6.50 -12.11 -2.07
CA ALA A 28 5.61 -10.96 -2.24
C ALA A 28 5.53 -10.14 -0.95
N LEU A 29 5.38 -10.82 0.19
CA LEU A 29 5.33 -10.18 1.50
C LEU A 29 6.65 -9.46 1.85
N ALA A 30 7.81 -10.07 1.59
CA ALA A 30 9.10 -9.45 1.86
C ALA A 30 9.30 -8.16 1.05
N TRP A 31 8.97 -8.18 -0.25
CA TRP A 31 9.00 -6.99 -1.09
C TRP A 31 8.01 -5.93 -0.63
N LEU A 32 6.81 -6.33 -0.20
CA LEU A 32 5.80 -5.41 0.33
C LEU A 32 6.27 -4.75 1.64
N LEU A 33 6.83 -5.53 2.57
CA LEU A 33 7.39 -5.02 3.83
C LEU A 33 8.52 -4.04 3.57
N ALA A 34 9.46 -4.38 2.69
CA ALA A 34 10.57 -3.51 2.33
C ALA A 34 10.08 -2.22 1.66
N ALA A 35 9.13 -2.32 0.71
CA ALA A 35 8.59 -1.17 0.02
C ALA A 35 7.84 -0.22 0.96
N LEU A 36 7.03 -0.75 1.89
CA LEU A 36 6.31 0.05 2.88
C LEU A 36 7.26 0.70 3.90
N ALA A 37 8.28 -0.03 4.37
CA ALA A 37 9.31 0.51 5.25
C ALA A 37 10.06 1.68 4.60
N LEU A 38 10.46 1.52 3.34
CA LEU A 38 11.11 2.60 2.57
C LEU A 38 10.14 3.76 2.31
N ALA A 39 8.86 3.50 2.04
CA ALA A 39 7.87 4.57 1.85
C ALA A 39 7.67 5.44 3.12
N VAL A 40 7.76 4.84 4.30
CA VAL A 40 7.60 5.53 5.60
C VAL A 40 8.90 6.14 6.11
N ALA A 41 10.07 5.65 5.71
CA ALA A 41 11.36 6.18 6.14
C ALA A 41 11.50 7.72 6.04
N PRO A 42 11.16 8.40 4.93
CA PRO A 42 11.21 9.86 4.87
C PRO A 42 10.17 10.55 5.78
N HIS A 43 9.03 9.91 6.06
CA HIS A 43 8.04 10.41 7.01
C HIS A 43 8.51 10.36 8.46
N ALA A 44 9.58 9.62 8.78
CA ALA A 44 10.12 9.54 10.13
C ALA A 44 10.59 10.89 10.70
N GLN A 45 10.91 11.85 9.82
CA GLN A 45 11.29 13.20 10.21
C GLN A 45 10.09 14.12 10.48
N GLU A 46 8.93 13.78 9.92
CA GLU A 46 7.71 14.61 9.96
C GLU A 46 6.68 14.05 10.97
N LEU A 47 6.76 12.76 11.28
CA LEU A 47 5.83 12.06 12.17
C LEU A 47 6.34 12.00 13.62
N PRO A 48 5.44 11.93 14.61
CA PRO A 48 5.79 11.64 15.99
C PRO A 48 6.63 10.37 16.09
N VAL A 49 7.71 10.45 16.88
CA VAL A 49 8.68 9.36 17.03
C VAL A 49 8.00 8.05 17.44
N TRP A 50 7.01 8.12 18.32
CA TRP A 50 6.28 6.93 18.78
C TRP A 50 5.56 6.20 17.64
N LEU A 51 5.02 6.93 16.65
CA LEU A 51 4.29 6.35 15.53
C LEU A 51 5.25 5.68 14.55
N THR A 52 6.40 6.31 14.30
CA THR A 52 7.48 5.74 13.48
C THR A 52 8.01 4.45 14.12
N VAL A 53 8.25 4.46 15.43
CA VAL A 53 8.69 3.28 16.19
C VAL A 53 7.63 2.19 16.17
N LEU A 54 6.36 2.53 16.37
CA LEU A 54 5.25 1.59 16.27
C LEU A 54 5.21 0.95 14.88
N PHE A 55 5.24 1.75 13.81
CA PHE A 55 5.23 1.25 12.43
C PHE A 55 6.41 0.30 12.16
N ALA A 56 7.63 0.72 12.50
CA ALA A 56 8.83 -0.10 12.34
C ALA A 56 8.73 -1.43 13.13
N GLY A 57 8.21 -1.36 14.36
CA GLY A 57 7.96 -2.53 15.20
C GLY A 57 6.96 -3.50 14.58
N LEU A 58 5.84 -3.03 14.04
CA LEU A 58 4.83 -3.89 13.41
C LEU A 58 5.30 -4.47 12.08
N VAL A 59 6.08 -3.73 11.28
CA VAL A 59 6.75 -4.25 10.07
C VAL A 59 7.73 -5.36 10.46
N GLY A 60 8.59 -5.11 11.44
CA GLY A 60 9.55 -6.10 11.95
C GLY A 60 8.87 -7.34 12.50
N TRP A 61 7.81 -7.15 13.30
CA TRP A 61 7.00 -8.24 13.83
C TRP A 61 6.36 -9.06 12.71
N ARG A 62 5.77 -8.41 11.70
CA ARG A 62 5.16 -9.10 10.55
C ARG A 62 6.18 -9.92 9.77
N GLY A 63 7.39 -9.38 9.59
CA GLY A 63 8.52 -10.09 9.00
C GLY A 63 8.96 -11.30 9.83
N PHE A 64 9.03 -11.15 11.15
CA PHE A 64 9.37 -12.22 12.08
C PHE A 64 8.35 -13.37 12.05
N ILE A 65 7.04 -13.05 12.07
CA ILE A 65 5.97 -14.04 11.91
C ILE A 65 6.14 -14.82 10.60
N ALA A 66 6.41 -14.12 9.50
CA ALA A 66 6.56 -14.75 8.19
C ALA A 66 7.81 -15.64 8.10
N PHE A 67 8.88 -15.27 8.79
CA PHE A 67 10.11 -16.06 8.85
C PHE A 67 9.94 -17.32 9.72
N ARG A 68 9.14 -17.25 10.79
CA ARG A 68 8.90 -18.34 11.74
C ARG A 68 7.64 -19.17 11.45
N ASP A 69 6.92 -18.90 10.37
CA ASP A 69 5.63 -19.54 10.03
C ASP A 69 4.61 -19.53 11.17
N GLN A 70 4.59 -18.46 11.96
CA GLN A 70 3.68 -18.34 13.11
C GLN A 70 2.28 -17.87 12.69
N ALA A 71 1.30 -18.16 13.53
CA ALA A 71 -0.04 -17.62 13.37
C ALA A 71 -0.03 -16.09 13.52
N LEU A 72 -0.74 -15.40 12.64
CA LEU A 72 -0.95 -13.95 12.75
C LEU A 72 -1.72 -13.62 14.05
N PRO A 73 -1.43 -12.45 14.66
CA PRO A 73 -2.09 -12.02 15.89
C PRO A 73 -3.62 -11.96 15.75
N PRO A 74 -4.35 -12.12 16.85
CA PRO A 74 -5.81 -12.09 16.84
C PRO A 74 -6.32 -10.67 16.53
N ARG A 75 -7.46 -10.58 15.85
CA ARG A 75 -8.01 -9.31 15.36
C ARG A 75 -8.31 -8.30 16.47
N TRP A 76 -8.67 -8.76 17.67
CA TRP A 76 -8.95 -7.86 18.80
C TRP A 76 -7.72 -7.06 19.23
N LEU A 77 -6.52 -7.67 19.18
CA LEU A 77 -5.27 -6.98 19.49
C LEU A 77 -5.00 -5.88 18.46
N LEU A 78 -5.27 -6.16 17.17
CA LEU A 78 -5.15 -5.17 16.11
C LEU A 78 -6.14 -4.02 16.28
N LEU A 79 -7.37 -4.30 16.73
CA LEU A 79 -8.34 -3.25 17.04
C LEU A 79 -7.85 -2.36 18.19
N ILE A 80 -7.27 -2.93 19.25
CA ILE A 80 -6.68 -2.15 20.34
C ILE A 80 -5.55 -1.26 19.81
N VAL A 81 -4.61 -1.83 19.04
CA VAL A 81 -3.50 -1.06 18.46
C VAL A 81 -4.03 0.06 17.56
N ALA A 82 -5.04 -0.20 16.73
CA ALA A 82 -5.64 0.79 15.85
C ALA A 82 -6.32 1.92 16.63
N VAL A 83 -7.08 1.60 17.68
CA VAL A 83 -7.73 2.59 18.54
C VAL A 83 -6.69 3.43 19.28
N LEU A 84 -5.66 2.80 19.86
CA LEU A 84 -4.60 3.50 20.56
C LEU A 84 -3.78 4.40 19.63
N ALA A 85 -3.42 3.91 18.44
CA ALA A 85 -2.69 4.72 17.46
C ALA A 85 -3.56 5.89 16.96
N GLY A 86 -4.85 5.65 16.67
CA GLY A 86 -5.78 6.71 16.27
C GLY A 86 -5.98 7.76 17.36
N ALA A 87 -6.14 7.34 18.62
CA ALA A 87 -6.23 8.24 19.76
C ALA A 87 -4.94 9.04 19.97
N GLY A 88 -3.76 8.39 19.86
CA GLY A 88 -2.47 9.05 19.95
C GLY A 88 -2.29 10.14 18.89
N VAL A 89 -2.66 9.85 17.63
CA VAL A 89 -2.65 10.86 16.56
C VAL A 89 -3.61 12.01 16.85
N LEU A 90 -4.82 11.72 17.34
CA LEU A 90 -5.78 12.76 17.70
C LEU A 90 -5.28 13.65 18.85
N ILE A 91 -4.57 13.08 19.83
CA ILE A 91 -3.99 13.83 20.95
C ILE A 91 -2.86 14.75 20.47
N ASP A 92 -1.95 14.22 19.63
CA ASP A 92 -0.79 14.97 19.14
C ASP A 92 -1.18 16.12 18.20
N TYR A 93 -2.05 15.84 17.23
CA TYR A 93 -2.40 16.82 16.20
C TYR A 93 -3.63 17.65 16.55
N ARG A 94 -4.45 17.22 17.53
CA ARG A 94 -5.74 17.84 17.92
C ARG A 94 -6.76 18.00 16.79
N THR A 95 -6.50 17.39 15.63
CA THR A 95 -7.35 17.37 14.45
C THR A 95 -7.13 16.06 13.71
N LEU A 96 -8.16 15.62 12.98
CA LEU A 96 -8.04 14.52 12.01
C LEU A 96 -7.86 15.04 10.57
N PHE A 97 -7.97 16.35 10.39
CA PHE A 97 -7.88 17.01 9.10
C PHE A 97 -6.59 17.80 8.99
N GLY A 98 -5.98 17.75 7.81
CA GLY A 98 -4.70 18.39 7.52
C GLY A 98 -3.70 17.39 6.96
N ARG A 99 -2.63 17.92 6.35
CA ARG A 99 -1.57 17.10 5.74
C ARG A 99 -0.95 16.18 6.78
N ASP A 100 -0.46 16.73 7.88
CA ASP A 100 0.38 15.96 8.81
C ASP A 100 -0.43 14.92 9.59
N ALA A 101 -1.61 15.30 10.09
CA ALA A 101 -2.56 14.38 10.73
C ALA A 101 -3.02 13.26 9.76
N GLY A 102 -3.33 13.61 8.50
CA GLY A 102 -3.74 12.64 7.48
C GLY A 102 -2.64 11.63 7.16
N VAL A 103 -1.38 12.06 7.08
CA VAL A 103 -0.23 11.17 6.87
C VAL A 103 0.04 10.28 8.08
N ALA A 104 -0.13 10.80 9.30
CA ALA A 104 -0.04 10.02 10.52
C ALA A 104 -1.11 8.91 10.58
N LEU A 105 -2.38 9.24 10.28
CA LEU A 105 -3.47 8.27 10.20
C LEU A 105 -3.26 7.24 9.09
N LEU A 106 -2.81 7.66 7.91
CA LEU A 106 -2.46 6.77 6.81
C LEU A 106 -1.36 5.78 7.21
N THR A 107 -0.33 6.26 7.91
CA THR A 107 0.78 5.42 8.41
C THR A 107 0.28 4.43 9.45
N ALA A 108 -0.52 4.88 10.43
CA ALA A 108 -1.12 4.01 11.45
C ALA A 108 -2.02 2.94 10.83
N MET A 109 -2.89 3.32 9.88
CA MET A 109 -3.78 2.41 9.17
C MET A 109 -2.99 1.40 8.36
N THR A 110 -1.92 1.83 7.68
CA THR A 110 -1.04 0.93 6.94
C THR A 110 -0.37 -0.09 7.85
N ALA A 111 0.12 0.34 9.02
CA ALA A 111 0.72 -0.55 10.02
C ALA A 111 -0.27 -1.62 10.51
N CYS A 112 -1.50 -1.21 10.83
CA CYS A 112 -2.55 -2.12 11.30
C CYS A 112 -2.98 -3.09 10.18
N LYS A 113 -3.20 -2.56 8.97
CA LYS A 113 -3.60 -3.36 7.81
C LYS A 113 -2.54 -4.37 7.42
N LEU A 114 -1.27 -4.04 7.62
CA LEU A 114 -0.15 -4.93 7.36
C LEU A 114 -0.19 -6.19 8.23
N LEU A 115 -0.48 -6.03 9.52
CA LEU A 115 -0.63 -7.16 10.44
C LEU A 115 -1.94 -7.94 10.25
N GLU A 116 -2.96 -7.30 9.67
CA GLU A 116 -4.19 -8.00 9.31
C GLU A 116 -4.03 -8.84 8.03
N SER A 117 -3.03 -8.55 7.19
CA SER A 117 -2.92 -9.13 5.84
C SER A 117 -2.70 -10.65 5.83
N ARG A 118 -3.69 -11.37 5.28
CA ARG A 118 -3.64 -12.85 5.14
C ARG A 118 -3.69 -13.30 3.70
N ALA A 119 -4.45 -12.57 2.86
CA ALA A 119 -4.70 -12.94 1.48
C ALA A 119 -4.10 -11.95 0.48
N THR A 120 -4.03 -12.38 -0.78
CA THR A 120 -3.66 -11.53 -1.92
C THR A 120 -4.47 -10.24 -1.99
N ARG A 121 -5.78 -10.30 -1.68
CA ARG A 121 -6.65 -9.11 -1.61
C ARG A 121 -6.12 -8.06 -0.64
N ASP A 122 -5.70 -8.46 0.55
CA ASP A 122 -5.15 -7.53 1.54
C ASP A 122 -3.80 -6.98 1.09
N GLY A 123 -2.98 -7.80 0.41
CA GLY A 123 -1.73 -7.35 -0.21
C GLY A 123 -1.96 -6.26 -1.26
N VAL A 124 -3.01 -6.38 -2.09
CA VAL A 124 -3.38 -5.33 -3.06
C VAL A 124 -3.79 -4.04 -2.35
N VAL A 125 -4.55 -4.11 -1.25
CA VAL A 125 -4.89 -2.92 -0.45
C VAL A 125 -3.63 -2.25 0.10
N LEU A 126 -2.67 -3.02 0.60
CA LEU A 126 -1.40 -2.49 1.10
C LEU A 126 -0.53 -1.87 0.01
N VAL A 127 -0.59 -2.39 -1.22
CA VAL A 127 0.06 -1.79 -2.38
C VAL A 127 -0.52 -0.39 -2.65
N PHE A 128 -1.84 -0.24 -2.64
CA PHE A 128 -2.49 1.07 -2.77
C PHE A 128 -2.11 2.02 -1.63
N LEU A 129 -2.03 1.52 -0.39
CA LEU A 129 -1.57 2.31 0.75
C LEU A 129 -0.11 2.74 0.60
N GLY A 130 0.75 1.88 0.07
CA GLY A 130 2.12 2.24 -0.30
C GLY A 130 2.17 3.37 -1.32
N TYR A 131 1.32 3.33 -2.36
CA TYR A 131 1.23 4.43 -3.32
C TYR A 131 0.73 5.73 -2.67
N LEU A 132 -0.25 5.66 -1.77
CA LEU A 132 -0.70 6.83 -1.02
C LEU A 132 0.40 7.42 -0.13
N LEU A 133 1.24 6.58 0.50
CA LEU A 133 2.39 7.02 1.29
C LEU A 133 3.49 7.65 0.42
N VAL A 134 3.70 7.14 -0.80
CA VAL A 134 4.60 7.76 -1.77
C VAL A 134 4.07 9.13 -2.20
N MET A 135 2.77 9.20 -2.51
CA MET A 135 2.13 10.48 -2.86
C MET A 135 2.23 11.47 -1.71
N SER A 136 2.06 11.02 -0.47
CA SER A 136 2.14 11.92 0.69
C SER A 136 3.51 12.56 0.89
N ASN A 137 4.60 11.87 0.52
CA ASN A 137 5.95 12.45 0.56
C ASN A 137 6.10 13.68 -0.36
N LEU A 138 5.38 13.70 -1.49
CA LEU A 138 5.39 14.81 -2.45
C LEU A 138 4.64 16.05 -1.94
N LEU A 139 3.87 15.93 -0.84
CA LEU A 139 3.28 17.09 -0.16
C LEU A 139 4.27 17.82 0.76
N TYR A 140 5.41 17.19 1.10
CA TYR A 140 6.44 17.79 1.96
C TYR A 140 7.59 18.40 1.16
N SER A 141 8.16 17.66 0.20
CA SER A 141 9.14 18.23 -0.72
C SER A 141 9.13 17.54 -2.07
N GLN A 142 9.54 18.30 -3.08
CA GLN A 142 9.51 17.91 -4.49
C GLN A 142 10.90 18.07 -5.12
N GLU A 143 11.95 18.00 -4.29
CA GLU A 143 13.32 18.08 -4.75
C GLU A 143 13.72 16.84 -5.56
N ILE A 144 14.66 17.03 -6.50
CA ILE A 144 15.10 15.96 -7.41
C ILE A 144 15.55 14.69 -6.66
N PRO A 145 16.36 14.76 -5.58
CA PRO A 145 16.76 13.56 -4.83
C PRO A 145 15.57 12.81 -4.22
N ARG A 146 14.57 13.53 -3.71
CA ARG A 146 13.36 12.93 -3.13
C ARG A 146 12.54 12.24 -4.20
N VAL A 147 12.36 12.86 -5.37
CA VAL A 147 11.66 12.24 -6.51
C VAL A 147 12.37 10.97 -6.98
N ALA A 148 13.70 10.99 -7.10
CA ALA A 148 14.48 9.81 -7.48
C ALA A 148 14.33 8.67 -6.46
N TYR A 149 14.35 8.99 -5.17
CA TYR A 149 14.11 8.03 -4.09
C TYR A 149 12.70 7.42 -4.16
N LEU A 150 11.66 8.25 -4.34
CA LEU A 150 10.29 7.78 -4.48
C LEU A 150 10.08 6.94 -5.74
N LEU A 151 10.78 7.23 -6.84
CA LEU A 151 10.75 6.40 -8.05
C LEU A 151 11.29 4.98 -7.77
N ALA A 152 12.36 4.86 -6.99
CA ALA A 152 12.88 3.56 -6.56
C ALA A 152 11.86 2.80 -5.69
N ILE A 153 11.14 3.49 -4.80
CA ILE A 153 10.07 2.90 -4.00
C ILE A 153 8.91 2.44 -4.88
N ILE A 154 8.50 3.23 -5.88
CA ILE A 154 7.45 2.84 -6.84
C ILE A 154 7.84 1.53 -7.54
N VAL A 155 9.11 1.37 -7.93
CA VAL A 155 9.60 0.11 -8.51
C VAL A 155 9.50 -1.04 -7.51
N ALA A 156 9.83 -0.83 -6.24
CA ALA A 156 9.69 -1.84 -5.19
C ALA A 156 8.21 -2.23 -4.96
N ILE A 157 7.30 -1.26 -4.91
CA ILE A 157 5.85 -1.50 -4.78
C ILE A 157 5.33 -2.26 -6.01
N LEU A 158 5.73 -1.86 -7.22
CA LEU A 158 5.38 -2.57 -8.47
C LEU A 158 5.91 -4.00 -8.45
N THR A 159 7.11 -4.22 -7.93
CA THR A 159 7.70 -5.56 -7.79
C THR A 159 6.85 -6.43 -6.86
N ALA A 160 6.43 -5.90 -5.71
CA ALA A 160 5.49 -6.57 -4.83
C ALA A 160 4.14 -6.85 -5.53
N GLN A 161 3.60 -5.88 -6.26
CA GLN A 161 2.34 -6.03 -7.00
C GLN A 161 2.40 -7.12 -8.08
N VAL A 162 3.50 -7.19 -8.84
CA VAL A 162 3.73 -8.24 -9.83
C VAL A 162 3.79 -9.61 -9.16
N LEU A 163 4.49 -9.73 -8.03
CA LEU A 163 4.58 -10.97 -7.26
C LEU A 163 3.22 -11.40 -6.69
N ILE A 164 2.39 -10.47 -6.25
CA ILE A 164 1.02 -10.75 -5.75
C ILE A 164 0.12 -11.27 -6.87
N HIS A 165 0.22 -10.71 -8.09
CA HIS A 165 -0.64 -11.12 -9.21
C HIS A 165 -0.13 -12.34 -9.99
N ARG A 166 1.18 -12.63 -9.92
CA ARG A 166 1.82 -13.71 -10.67
C ARG A 166 2.44 -14.78 -9.77
N GLN A 167 1.76 -15.13 -8.68
CA GLN A 167 2.25 -16.09 -7.67
C GLN A 167 2.61 -17.47 -8.27
N HIS A 168 1.87 -17.92 -9.29
CA HIS A 168 2.09 -19.22 -9.96
C HIS A 168 2.99 -19.19 -11.20
N ALA A 169 3.52 -18.02 -11.56
CA ALA A 169 4.26 -17.89 -12.82
C ALA A 169 5.70 -18.43 -12.78
N GLY A 170 6.14 -19.02 -11.65
CA GLY A 170 7.49 -19.60 -11.51
C GLY A 170 8.60 -18.59 -11.78
N LEU A 171 8.40 -17.32 -11.43
CA LEU A 171 9.32 -16.24 -11.75
C LEU A 171 10.63 -16.38 -10.97
N THR A 172 11.75 -16.15 -11.64
CA THR A 172 13.06 -16.01 -10.98
C THR A 172 13.04 -14.78 -10.07
N ALA A 173 13.84 -14.78 -9.01
CA ALA A 173 13.81 -13.72 -7.98
C ALA A 173 13.95 -12.29 -8.52
N LEU A 174 14.68 -12.10 -9.63
CA LEU A 174 14.91 -10.79 -10.26
C LEU A 174 13.96 -10.46 -11.40
N ALA A 175 13.22 -11.43 -11.94
CA ALA A 175 12.30 -11.17 -13.06
C ALA A 175 11.19 -10.16 -12.73
N PRO A 176 10.54 -10.20 -11.54
CA PRO A 176 9.54 -9.20 -11.16
C PRO A 176 10.13 -7.79 -11.08
N LEU A 177 11.35 -7.66 -10.53
CA LEU A 177 12.05 -6.38 -10.42
C LEU A 177 12.40 -5.81 -11.79
N ARG A 178 12.90 -6.65 -12.71
CA ARG A 178 13.20 -6.24 -14.08
C ARG A 178 11.95 -5.80 -14.83
N LEU A 179 10.83 -6.49 -14.63
CA LEU A 179 9.56 -6.11 -15.22
C LEU A 179 9.07 -4.77 -14.66
N ALA A 180 9.06 -4.61 -13.34
CA ALA A 180 8.68 -3.36 -12.67
C ALA A 180 9.57 -2.17 -13.13
N GLY A 181 10.88 -2.37 -13.20
CA GLY A 181 11.82 -1.37 -13.71
C GLY A 181 11.57 -0.99 -15.16
N ARG A 182 11.25 -1.96 -16.03
CA ARG A 182 10.86 -1.67 -17.42
C ARG A 182 9.57 -0.87 -17.50
N MET A 183 8.56 -1.21 -16.71
CA MET A 183 7.30 -0.45 -16.67
C MET A 183 7.53 0.99 -16.22
N ALA A 184 8.35 1.19 -15.18
CA ALA A 184 8.73 2.52 -14.71
C ALA A 184 9.51 3.30 -15.78
N LEU A 185 10.48 2.66 -16.44
CA LEU A 185 11.27 3.30 -17.50
C LEU A 185 10.41 3.74 -18.69
N LEU A 186 9.45 2.92 -19.10
CA LEU A 186 8.50 3.26 -20.17
C LEU A 186 7.53 4.38 -19.77
N ALA A 187 7.33 4.62 -18.47
CA ALA A 187 6.52 5.73 -17.98
C ALA A 187 7.28 7.07 -17.96
N VAL A 188 8.62 7.05 -17.97
CA VAL A 188 9.47 8.27 -17.94
C VAL A 188 9.18 9.22 -19.12
N PRO A 189 9.06 8.77 -20.39
CA PRO A 189 8.72 9.66 -21.50
C PRO A 189 7.38 10.37 -21.29
N VAL A 190 6.37 9.64 -20.81
CA VAL A 190 5.05 10.22 -20.51
C VAL A 190 5.16 11.26 -19.39
N MET A 191 5.92 10.96 -18.35
CA MET A 191 6.21 11.90 -17.25
C MET A 191 6.87 13.19 -17.78
N LEU A 192 7.88 13.08 -18.65
CA LEU A 192 8.56 14.24 -19.24
C LEU A 192 7.62 15.07 -20.12
N ILE A 193 6.80 14.43 -20.95
CA ILE A 193 5.80 15.10 -21.77
C ILE A 193 4.82 15.88 -20.88
N LEU A 194 4.28 15.25 -19.83
CA LEU A 194 3.37 15.91 -18.89
C LEU A 194 4.05 17.05 -18.13
N PHE A 195 5.32 16.89 -17.74
CA PHE A 195 6.08 17.93 -17.05
C PHE A 195 6.30 19.18 -17.93
N VAL A 196 6.55 18.99 -19.23
CA VAL A 196 6.69 20.11 -20.18
C VAL A 196 5.35 20.76 -20.49
N LEU A 197 4.27 19.96 -20.64
CA LEU A 197 2.93 20.47 -20.95
C LEU A 197 2.26 21.16 -19.77
N PHE A 198 2.53 20.71 -18.54
CA PHE A 198 1.97 21.24 -17.31
C PHE A 198 3.08 21.79 -16.41
N PRO A 199 3.52 23.04 -16.62
CA PRO A 199 4.53 23.65 -15.77
C PRO A 199 4.03 23.70 -14.32
N ARG A 200 4.91 23.30 -13.38
CA ARG A 200 4.60 23.31 -11.96
C ARG A 200 4.12 24.70 -11.51
N ILE A 201 2.99 24.75 -10.84
CA ILE A 201 2.53 25.99 -10.18
C ILE A 201 3.39 26.17 -8.93
N PRO A 202 4.17 27.26 -8.80
CA PRO A 202 4.95 27.49 -7.60
C PRO A 202 4.04 27.85 -6.43
N GLY A 203 4.10 27.07 -5.34
CA GLY A 203 3.39 27.32 -4.08
C GLY A 203 2.68 26.07 -3.53
N PRO A 204 2.46 25.97 -2.21
CA PRO A 204 1.64 24.90 -1.64
C PRO A 204 0.19 25.10 -2.07
N LEU A 205 -0.38 24.16 -2.82
CA LEU A 205 -1.81 24.19 -3.23
C LEU A 205 -2.77 24.19 -2.03
N TRP A 206 -2.27 23.82 -0.85
CA TRP A 206 -3.01 23.66 0.41
C TRP A 206 -2.53 24.62 1.50
N GLY A 207 -1.69 25.60 1.14
CA GLY A 207 -1.31 26.69 2.04
C GLY A 207 -2.41 27.73 2.07
N LEU A 208 -3.45 27.50 2.85
CA LEU A 208 -4.28 28.60 3.39
C LEU A 208 -3.65 29.01 4.74
N PRO A 209 -3.61 30.31 5.04
CA PRO A 209 -2.81 30.90 6.12
C PRO A 209 -3.08 30.31 7.50
#